data_AF-A0A2H3DWG4-F1
#
_entry.id   AF-A0A2H3DWG4-F1
#
_cell.length_a   1.000
_cell.length_b   1.000
_cell.length_c   1.000
_cell.angle_alpha   90.00
_cell.angle_beta   90.00
_cell.angle_gamma   90.00
#
_symmetry.space_group_name_H-M   'P 1'
#
loop_
_entity.id
_entity.type
_entity.pdbx_description
1 polymer ?
#
loop_
_entity_poly.entity_id
_entity_poly.type
_entity_poly.pdbx_seq_one_letter_code
_entity_poly.pdbx_strand_id
1 'polypeptide(L)'
;MTSIPDSDNSNDWSLLAEISKYQSLTTLSLSKFNSPAKGFRLGIDVQPWYYHADSSQEGENPQLRLLFFRCKRLLKYPILPLFMFDLDPGRHGENHSRTEELTAGFIPILKAFGFEYRYAPGDPLAELASLNRQGTIDAVLTDDVAVWVFGAQTVWRNPSSSHPKAKKTVKETMYKVYDGATEQHRAAMLMVLLCRGWCNAGSSLRLAQTDLAAEIYHAAITQPVSEHDLEKSLPGWCSRICRYLKDFGLTRCVPPKAFPPVLSTYMHPSVSTQLVKTYPPSMWTSKEPSLPELAGVCEDLFEWGWEDRVLVRFRSTIWENLPVRILRRQFLSPLLSDTEIFRFFGGGGEPGKVIDKIVGSRTHHSTDKTPEYRVVVNTDMFASWTKAGLKGTRQAPEVDVKGKGKEVGDDNDDLANSHQDAEPAPDIDAESDGEEDTSSVPSGKQKPLRAWIPEIIVQKANVELAKDYVKECEEKKARTPKRKRRQGDEAPASKKTKRPTTSPGKQAKAASKKKGPPPSGAGPSNSHSSADAPSMGS
;
A
#
# COMPACT_ATOMS: atom_id res chain seq x y z
N MET A 1 13.90 33.00 -13.04
CA MET A 1 13.69 31.94 -12.03
C MET A 1 13.10 30.76 -12.75
N THR A 2 13.95 29.82 -13.14
CA THR A 2 13.60 28.65 -13.95
C THR A 2 13.04 27.57 -13.03
N SER A 3 11.79 27.21 -13.27
CA SER A 3 11.11 26.02 -12.73
C SER A 3 12.00 24.78 -12.84
N ILE A 4 12.26 24.14 -11.69
CA ILE A 4 12.92 22.84 -11.64
C ILE A 4 11.87 21.79 -12.05
N PRO A 5 12.15 20.93 -13.03
CA PRO A 5 11.22 19.88 -13.42
C PRO A 5 11.14 18.82 -12.33
N ASP A 6 9.92 18.36 -12.07
CA ASP A 6 9.58 17.28 -11.15
C ASP A 6 10.62 16.16 -11.14
N SER A 7 11.24 15.95 -9.99
CA SER A 7 12.16 14.86 -9.74
C SER A 7 11.38 13.54 -9.83
N ASP A 8 11.67 12.78 -10.88
CA ASP A 8 11.37 11.36 -10.94
C ASP A 8 12.05 10.66 -9.75
N ASN A 9 11.32 10.52 -8.64
CA ASN A 9 11.73 9.92 -7.35
C ASN A 9 12.04 8.41 -7.44
N SER A 10 12.21 7.86 -8.63
CA SER A 10 12.24 6.42 -8.87
C SER A 10 13.58 5.75 -8.61
N ASN A 11 14.69 6.49 -8.45
CA ASN A 11 16.03 5.89 -8.37
C ASN A 11 16.67 5.83 -6.97
N ASP A 12 16.21 6.57 -5.97
CA ASP A 12 16.86 6.57 -4.63
C ASP A 12 16.76 5.20 -3.94
N TRP A 13 15.63 4.52 -4.15
CA TRP A 13 15.34 3.21 -3.58
C TRP A 13 16.14 2.06 -4.21
N SER A 14 16.89 2.30 -5.30
CA SER A 14 17.71 1.28 -5.95
C SER A 14 18.88 0.84 -5.08
N LEU A 15 19.40 1.73 -4.24
CA LEU A 15 20.46 1.44 -3.26
C LEU A 15 20.03 0.44 -2.19
N LEU A 16 18.73 0.26 -2.00
CA LEU A 16 18.15 -0.60 -0.98
C LEU A 16 17.55 -1.88 -1.61
N ALA A 17 17.78 -2.12 -2.91
CA ALA A 17 17.15 -3.22 -3.63
C ALA A 17 17.52 -4.60 -3.05
N GLU A 18 18.77 -4.76 -2.58
CA GLU A 18 19.28 -6.01 -2.02
C GLU A 18 18.61 -6.43 -0.71
N ILE A 19 18.13 -5.45 0.07
CA ILE A 19 17.43 -5.68 1.33
C ILE A 19 15.90 -5.69 1.17
N SER A 20 15.41 -5.67 -0.07
CA SER A 20 13.99 -5.55 -0.38
C SER A 20 13.36 -6.87 -0.82
N LYS A 21 12.12 -7.11 -0.41
CA LYS A 21 11.31 -8.26 -0.83
C LYS A 21 9.84 -7.88 -0.96
N TYR A 22 9.12 -8.58 -1.83
CA TYR A 22 7.66 -8.45 -1.91
C TYR A 22 7.00 -9.45 -0.95
N GLN A 23 6.07 -8.98 -0.14
CA GLN A 23 5.28 -9.81 0.77
C GLN A 23 3.83 -9.35 0.80
N SER A 24 2.91 -10.27 0.98
CA SER A 24 1.49 -9.97 1.14
C SER A 24 1.20 -9.36 2.51
N LEU A 25 0.23 -8.44 2.57
CA LEU A 25 -0.29 -7.89 3.82
C LEU A 25 -0.81 -8.98 4.76
N THR A 26 -1.37 -10.06 4.21
CA THR A 26 -1.81 -11.21 5.01
C THR A 26 -0.64 -11.80 5.80
N THR A 27 0.45 -12.14 5.12
CA THR A 27 1.63 -12.72 5.78
C THR A 27 2.29 -11.73 6.73
N LEU A 28 2.43 -10.46 6.32
CA LEU A 28 3.03 -9.42 7.15
C LEU A 28 2.24 -9.20 8.44
N SER A 29 0.93 -8.99 8.33
CA SER A 29 0.05 -8.73 9.48
C SER A 29 -0.01 -9.89 10.47
N LEU A 30 0.09 -11.13 10.00
CA LEU A 30 0.02 -12.32 10.84
C LEU A 30 1.33 -12.62 11.59
N SER A 31 2.47 -12.08 11.14
CA SER A 31 3.78 -12.32 11.75
C SER A 31 3.84 -11.94 13.25
N LYS A 32 2.96 -11.03 13.70
CA LYS A 32 2.86 -10.56 15.08
C LYS A 32 1.53 -10.95 15.76
N PHE A 33 0.75 -11.86 15.17
CA PHE A 33 -0.58 -12.21 15.70
C PHE A 33 -0.53 -12.96 17.05
N ASN A 34 0.59 -13.59 17.39
CA ASN A 34 0.80 -14.20 18.72
C ASN A 34 1.33 -13.22 19.78
N SER A 35 1.72 -12.00 19.40
CA SER A 35 2.23 -10.97 20.32
C SER A 35 1.20 -10.59 21.40
N PRO A 36 1.58 -9.91 22.49
CA PRO A 36 0.62 -9.42 23.48
C PRO A 36 -0.51 -8.56 22.87
N ALA A 37 -0.20 -7.76 21.86
CA ALA A 37 -1.18 -6.92 21.16
C ALA A 37 -2.01 -7.67 20.11
N LYS A 38 -1.69 -8.94 19.82
CA LYS A 38 -2.41 -9.80 18.86
C LYS A 38 -2.54 -9.18 17.47
N GLY A 39 -1.51 -8.45 17.04
CA GLY A 39 -1.51 -7.72 15.78
C GLY A 39 -0.17 -7.07 15.48
N PHE A 40 0.01 -6.68 14.23
CA PHE A 40 1.21 -6.03 13.72
C PHE A 40 1.11 -4.51 13.91
N ARG A 41 2.01 -3.90 14.67
CA ARG A 41 2.00 -2.45 14.94
C ARG A 41 2.70 -1.72 13.80
N LEU A 42 1.96 -0.94 13.03
CA LEU A 42 2.48 -0.26 11.85
C LEU A 42 2.47 1.25 12.09
N GLY A 43 3.63 1.88 12.12
CA GLY A 43 3.71 3.34 12.07
C GLY A 43 3.47 3.83 10.65
N ILE A 44 2.61 4.82 10.45
CA ILE A 44 2.26 5.35 9.13
C ILE A 44 2.63 6.82 9.09
N ASP A 45 3.50 7.16 8.15
CA ASP A 45 3.78 8.53 7.75
C ASP A 45 2.61 9.05 6.91
N VAL A 46 1.95 10.10 7.40
CA VAL A 46 0.74 10.65 6.78
C VAL A 46 1.08 11.47 5.52
N GLN A 47 2.26 12.07 5.43
CA GLN A 47 2.54 13.05 4.39
C GLN A 47 2.54 12.45 2.97
N PRO A 48 3.12 11.26 2.70
CA PRO A 48 2.96 10.58 1.42
C PRO A 48 1.50 10.30 1.09
N TRP A 49 0.65 10.02 2.10
CA TRP A 49 -0.76 9.77 1.86
C TRP A 49 -1.52 11.00 1.39
N TYR A 50 -1.19 12.17 1.93
CA TYR A 50 -1.75 13.45 1.47
C TYR A 50 -1.33 13.78 0.05
N TYR A 51 -0.05 13.59 -0.27
CA TYR A 51 0.43 13.76 -1.64
C TYR A 51 -0.24 12.79 -2.62
N HIS A 52 -0.54 11.55 -2.22
CA HIS A 52 -1.29 10.64 -3.09
C HIS A 52 -2.76 11.07 -3.27
N ALA A 53 -3.35 11.67 -2.23
CA ALA A 53 -4.73 12.11 -2.23
C ALA A 53 -5.01 13.25 -3.21
N ASP A 54 -4.00 14.03 -3.58
CA ASP A 54 -4.04 15.00 -4.68
C ASP A 54 -4.64 14.48 -5.98
N SER A 55 -4.35 13.21 -6.28
CA SER A 55 -4.83 12.61 -7.52
C SER A 55 -6.29 12.19 -7.49
N SER A 56 -6.95 12.22 -6.32
CA SER A 56 -8.36 11.86 -6.20
C SER A 56 -9.23 13.04 -6.61
N GLN A 57 -10.13 12.80 -7.56
CA GLN A 57 -11.03 13.80 -8.13
C GLN A 57 -12.49 13.36 -7.92
N GLU A 58 -13.41 14.30 -8.15
CA GLU A 58 -14.87 14.10 -8.24
C GLU A 58 -15.57 13.69 -6.93
N GLY A 59 -16.84 14.09 -6.78
CA GLY A 59 -17.61 13.90 -5.55
C GLY A 59 -17.17 14.82 -4.41
N GLU A 60 -17.76 14.61 -3.23
CA GLU A 60 -17.54 15.43 -2.05
C GLU A 60 -16.34 14.89 -1.27
N ASN A 61 -15.40 15.77 -0.94
CA ASN A 61 -14.17 15.44 -0.21
C ASN A 61 -13.38 14.25 -0.82
N PRO A 62 -13.00 14.28 -2.11
CA PRO A 62 -12.35 13.15 -2.79
C PRO A 62 -11.06 12.71 -2.12
N GLN A 63 -10.26 13.65 -1.60
CA GLN A 63 -9.03 13.33 -0.87
C GLN A 63 -9.32 12.53 0.42
N LEU A 64 -10.32 12.92 1.20
CA LEU A 64 -10.72 12.20 2.41
C LEU A 64 -11.33 10.83 2.07
N ARG A 65 -12.04 10.73 0.94
CA ARG A 65 -12.59 9.47 0.43
C ARG A 65 -11.48 8.47 0.14
N LEU A 66 -10.41 8.90 -0.53
CA LEU A 66 -9.23 8.05 -0.74
C LEU A 66 -8.63 7.56 0.59
N LEU A 67 -8.44 8.46 1.54
CA LEU A 67 -7.87 8.13 2.85
C LEU A 67 -8.76 7.14 3.63
N PHE A 68 -10.09 7.32 3.57
CA PHE A 68 -11.07 6.38 4.14
C PHE A 68 -10.89 4.97 3.56
N PHE A 69 -10.76 4.83 2.24
CA PHE A 69 -10.60 3.51 1.63
C PHE A 69 -9.24 2.87 1.93
N ARG A 70 -8.18 3.66 2.11
CA ARG A 70 -6.91 3.14 2.62
C ARG A 70 -7.03 2.64 4.06
N CYS A 71 -7.76 3.33 4.92
CA CYS A 71 -8.08 2.84 6.27
C CYS A 71 -8.92 1.55 6.23
N LYS A 72 -9.93 1.47 5.36
CA LYS A 72 -10.70 0.24 5.08
C LYS A 72 -9.81 -0.93 4.68
N ARG A 73 -8.78 -0.69 3.86
CA ARG A 73 -7.85 -1.76 3.46
C ARG A 73 -7.11 -2.34 4.67
N LEU A 74 -6.72 -1.52 5.64
CA LEU A 74 -6.07 -1.98 6.87
C LEU A 74 -7.02 -2.78 7.78
N LEU A 75 -8.32 -2.50 7.75
CA LEU A 75 -9.35 -3.18 8.55
C LEU A 75 -9.39 -4.70 8.30
N LYS A 76 -9.07 -5.11 7.06
CA LYS A 76 -9.01 -6.52 6.63
C LYS A 76 -7.95 -7.34 7.37
N TYR A 77 -7.02 -6.69 8.03
CA TYR A 77 -5.85 -7.32 8.63
C TYR A 77 -5.78 -7.03 10.13
N PRO A 78 -5.14 -7.90 10.94
CA PRO A 78 -4.81 -7.60 12.33
C PRO A 78 -3.63 -6.62 12.42
N ILE A 79 -3.71 -5.50 11.70
CA ILE A 79 -2.75 -4.39 11.74
C ILE A 79 -3.26 -3.35 12.74
N LEU A 80 -2.34 -2.82 13.53
CA LEU A 80 -2.56 -1.79 14.55
C LEU A 80 -1.82 -0.54 14.12
N PRO A 81 -2.47 0.31 13.31
CA PRO A 81 -1.79 1.48 12.75
C PRO A 81 -1.65 2.59 13.81
N LEU A 82 -0.51 3.28 13.74
CA LEU A 82 -0.23 4.54 14.42
C LEU A 82 0.09 5.58 13.35
N PHE A 83 -0.83 6.50 13.10
CA PHE A 83 -0.64 7.61 12.18
C PHE A 83 0.15 8.72 12.86
N MET A 84 1.26 9.13 12.24
CA MET A 84 2.10 10.21 12.76
C MET A 84 1.89 11.48 11.94
N PHE A 85 1.48 12.54 12.62
CA PHE A 85 1.24 13.86 12.07
C PHE A 85 2.36 14.82 12.46
N ASP A 86 2.61 15.83 11.62
CA ASP A 86 3.48 16.94 11.98
C ASP A 86 2.71 17.95 12.85
N LEU A 87 3.34 18.37 13.95
CA LEU A 87 2.85 19.43 14.84
C LEU A 87 3.11 20.83 14.26
N ASP A 88 4.05 20.96 13.33
CA ASP A 88 4.46 22.22 12.70
C ASP A 88 4.11 22.21 11.20
N PRO A 89 2.91 22.71 10.84
CA PRO A 89 2.48 22.79 9.45
C PRO A 89 3.45 23.57 8.56
N GLY A 90 4.21 24.52 9.13
CA GLY A 90 5.17 25.34 8.40
C GLY A 90 6.30 24.53 7.73
N ARG A 91 6.59 23.32 8.23
CA ARG A 91 7.54 22.40 7.58
C ARG A 91 7.09 21.93 6.20
N HIS A 92 5.80 22.06 5.87
CA HIS A 92 5.26 21.70 4.55
C HIS A 92 5.29 22.85 3.55
N GLY A 93 5.90 23.98 3.90
CA GLY A 93 6.04 25.14 3.01
C GLY A 93 4.67 25.64 2.53
N GLU A 94 4.52 25.82 1.22
CA GLU A 94 3.28 26.33 0.61
C GLU A 94 2.05 25.43 0.83
N ASN A 95 2.26 24.16 1.22
CA ASN A 95 1.17 23.21 1.44
C ASN A 95 0.61 23.21 2.88
N HIS A 96 1.09 24.08 3.78
CA HIS A 96 0.75 24.03 5.21
C HIS A 96 -0.77 24.09 5.48
N SER A 97 -1.50 25.04 4.90
CA SER A 97 -2.94 25.23 5.13
C SER A 97 -3.74 24.00 4.71
N ARG A 98 -3.34 23.41 3.60
CA ARG A 98 -3.98 22.22 3.07
C ARG A 98 -3.72 21.00 3.96
N THR A 99 -2.49 20.83 4.44
CA THR A 99 -2.16 19.76 5.38
C THR A 99 -3.03 19.87 6.64
N GLU A 100 -3.24 21.09 7.15
CA GLU A 100 -4.10 21.35 8.31
C GLU A 100 -5.57 20.97 8.04
N GLU A 101 -6.16 21.41 6.92
CA GLU A 101 -7.54 21.09 6.55
C GLU A 101 -7.76 19.58 6.38
N LEU A 102 -6.86 18.89 5.65
CA LEU A 102 -6.92 17.45 5.48
C LEU A 102 -6.72 16.71 6.81
N THR A 103 -5.87 17.22 7.70
CA THR A 103 -5.69 16.66 9.06
C THR A 103 -6.97 16.76 9.87
N ALA A 104 -7.63 17.92 9.85
CA ALA A 104 -8.88 18.14 10.55
C ALA A 104 -9.98 17.17 10.09
N GLY A 105 -10.11 16.93 8.78
CA GLY A 105 -11.08 15.98 8.22
C GLY A 105 -10.70 14.51 8.40
N PHE A 106 -9.39 14.19 8.44
CA PHE A 106 -8.93 12.80 8.52
C PHE A 106 -8.97 12.23 9.94
N ILE A 107 -8.73 13.04 10.98
CA ILE A 107 -8.75 12.57 12.38
C ILE A 107 -10.10 11.92 12.77
N PRO A 108 -11.28 12.48 12.45
CA PRO A 108 -12.56 11.82 12.69
C PRO A 108 -12.65 10.43 12.04
N ILE A 109 -12.17 10.28 10.80
CA ILE A 109 -12.11 8.98 10.12
C ILE A 109 -11.24 8.00 10.92
N LEU A 110 -10.03 8.42 11.32
CA LEU A 110 -9.12 7.57 12.10
C LEU A 110 -9.74 7.11 13.43
N LYS A 111 -10.43 8.03 14.13
CA LYS A 111 -11.13 7.72 15.38
C LYS A 111 -12.23 6.69 15.16
N ALA A 112 -13.06 6.86 14.13
CA ALA A 112 -14.13 5.92 13.80
C ALA A 112 -13.60 4.53 13.43
N PHE A 113 -12.46 4.44 12.76
CA PHE A 113 -11.76 3.16 12.51
C PHE A 113 -11.08 2.57 13.77
N GLY A 114 -11.07 3.28 14.90
CA GLY A 114 -10.37 2.87 16.12
C GLY A 114 -8.85 2.87 15.96
N PHE A 115 -8.32 3.70 15.06
CA PHE A 115 -6.88 3.80 14.80
C PHE A 115 -6.22 4.85 15.70
N GLU A 116 -4.96 4.58 16.05
CA GLU A 116 -4.18 5.50 16.86
C GLU A 116 -3.54 6.57 15.98
N TYR A 117 -3.50 7.80 16.50
CA TYR A 117 -2.75 8.88 15.89
C TYR A 117 -2.01 9.68 16.95
N ARG A 118 -0.88 10.28 16.57
CA ARG A 118 -0.11 11.21 17.39
C ARG A 118 0.50 12.29 16.51
N TYR A 119 0.85 13.40 17.16
CA TYR A 119 1.71 14.39 16.54
C TYR A 119 3.13 14.20 17.07
N ALA A 120 4.11 14.27 16.17
CA ALA A 120 5.51 14.14 16.53
C ALA A 120 6.05 15.41 17.19
N PRO A 121 6.92 15.30 18.21
CA PRO A 121 7.52 16.48 18.84
C PRO A 121 8.43 17.28 17.89
N GLY A 122 8.90 16.66 16.81
CA GLY A 122 9.64 17.25 15.71
C GLY A 122 9.19 16.64 14.38
N ASP A 123 10.14 16.11 13.61
CA ASP A 123 9.83 15.44 12.34
C ASP A 123 9.07 14.11 12.57
N PRO A 124 7.89 13.91 11.94
CA PRO A 124 7.14 12.65 11.98
C PRO A 124 7.95 11.40 11.64
N LEU A 125 8.81 11.47 10.62
CA LEU A 125 9.64 10.34 10.19
C LEU A 125 10.70 10.00 11.21
N ALA A 126 11.27 11.00 11.88
CA ALA A 126 12.25 10.79 12.92
C ALA A 126 11.64 10.10 14.15
N GLU A 127 10.44 10.53 14.55
CA GLU A 127 9.69 9.87 15.62
C GLU A 127 9.37 8.42 15.25
N LEU A 128 8.81 8.17 14.06
CA LEU A 128 8.51 6.83 13.57
C LEU A 128 9.75 5.93 13.51
N ALA A 129 10.87 6.43 13.01
CA ALA A 129 12.14 5.71 13.01
C ALA A 129 12.61 5.37 14.43
N SER A 130 12.44 6.30 15.38
CA SER A 130 12.76 6.08 16.80
C SER A 130 11.88 4.98 17.41
N LEU A 131 10.57 5.02 17.17
CA LEU A 131 9.63 4.01 17.65
C LEU A 131 9.93 2.62 17.06
N ASN A 132 10.38 2.55 15.80
CA ASN A 132 10.76 1.29 15.18
C ASN A 132 12.05 0.73 15.77
N ARG A 133 13.09 1.57 15.97
CA ARG A 133 14.35 1.14 16.64
C ARG A 133 14.13 0.60 18.05
N GLN A 134 13.22 1.22 18.79
CA GLN A 134 12.92 0.86 20.18
C GLN A 134 11.89 -0.27 20.28
N GLY A 135 11.36 -0.78 19.16
CA GLY A 135 10.40 -1.88 19.13
C GLY A 135 8.99 -1.52 19.60
N THR A 136 8.66 -0.23 19.69
CA THR A 136 7.31 0.27 19.98
C THR A 136 6.37 0.01 18.80
N ILE A 137 6.88 0.10 17.56
CA ILE A 137 6.21 -0.34 16.33
C ILE A 137 7.07 -1.37 15.60
N ASP A 138 6.43 -2.23 14.81
CA ASP A 138 7.09 -3.34 14.11
C ASP A 138 7.62 -2.95 12.73
N ALA A 139 7.03 -1.94 12.06
CA ALA A 139 7.55 -1.34 10.83
C ALA A 139 7.03 0.09 10.62
N VAL A 140 7.65 0.81 9.68
CA VAL A 140 7.19 2.14 9.21
C VAL A 140 6.70 2.05 7.76
N LEU A 141 5.50 2.57 7.46
CA LEU A 141 4.99 2.74 6.11
C LEU A 141 5.27 4.17 5.65
N THR A 142 6.18 4.34 4.69
CA THR A 142 6.52 5.64 4.09
C THR A 142 7.18 5.45 2.71
N ASP A 143 7.15 6.51 1.90
CA ASP A 143 7.90 6.60 0.64
C ASP A 143 9.12 7.53 0.74
N ASP A 144 9.37 8.15 1.90
CA ASP A 144 10.56 8.97 2.11
C ASP A 144 11.74 8.15 2.62
N VAL A 145 12.86 8.26 1.91
CA VAL A 145 14.13 7.62 2.25
C VAL A 145 14.81 8.24 3.48
N ALA A 146 14.39 9.44 3.90
CA ALA A 146 14.90 10.09 5.12
C ALA A 146 14.73 9.22 6.39
N VAL A 147 13.72 8.36 6.41
CA VAL A 147 13.46 7.41 7.50
C VAL A 147 14.67 6.51 7.82
N TRP A 148 15.50 6.19 6.83
CA TRP A 148 16.70 5.37 7.00
C TRP A 148 17.81 6.12 7.70
N VAL A 149 18.00 7.40 7.36
CA VAL A 149 18.97 8.28 8.02
C VAL A 149 18.59 8.46 9.49
N PHE A 150 17.30 8.60 9.76
CA PHE A 150 16.80 8.69 11.14
C PHE A 150 16.92 7.39 11.93
N GLY A 151 17.25 6.25 11.32
CA GLY A 151 17.55 5.03 12.05
C GLY A 151 16.54 3.89 11.91
N ALA A 152 15.51 3.96 11.04
CA ALA A 152 14.55 2.85 10.92
C ALA A 152 15.22 1.53 10.50
N GLN A 153 14.60 0.40 10.88
CA GLN A 153 15.08 -0.95 10.62
C GLN A 153 14.22 -1.66 9.58
N THR A 154 12.89 -1.57 9.71
CA THR A 154 11.93 -2.22 8.82
C THR A 154 10.98 -1.18 8.24
N VAL A 155 10.97 -1.05 6.91
CA VAL A 155 10.17 -0.05 6.19
C VAL A 155 9.37 -0.71 5.09
N TRP A 156 8.10 -0.34 5.00
CA TRP A 156 7.20 -0.73 3.92
C TRP A 156 7.01 0.47 3.00
N ARG A 157 7.01 0.24 1.69
CA ARG A 157 6.62 1.26 0.73
C ARG A 157 5.16 1.16 0.37
N ASN A 158 4.53 2.30 0.11
CA ASN A 158 3.18 2.30 -0.42
C ASN A 158 3.18 1.64 -1.82
N PRO A 159 2.11 0.93 -2.19
CA PRO A 159 1.95 0.44 -3.56
C PRO A 159 2.07 1.59 -4.56
N SER A 160 2.93 1.43 -5.58
CA SER A 160 3.13 2.45 -6.62
C SER A 160 3.33 1.85 -8.02
N SER A 161 3.25 2.67 -9.06
CA SER A 161 3.45 2.27 -10.46
C SER A 161 4.86 1.79 -10.76
N SER A 162 5.81 2.09 -9.88
CA SER A 162 7.18 1.59 -9.91
C SER A 162 7.33 0.14 -9.43
N HIS A 163 6.30 -0.44 -8.78
CA HIS A 163 6.28 -1.85 -8.41
C HIS A 163 5.89 -2.73 -9.62
N PRO A 164 6.30 -4.02 -9.68
CA PRO A 164 6.01 -4.92 -10.78
C PRO A 164 4.56 -4.85 -11.23
N LYS A 165 4.34 -4.84 -12.54
CA LYS A 165 3.00 -4.84 -13.14
C LYS A 165 2.28 -6.16 -12.79
N ALA A 166 1.57 -6.15 -11.67
CA ALA A 166 0.66 -7.21 -11.27
C ALA A 166 -0.79 -6.82 -11.59
N LYS A 167 -1.70 -7.80 -11.62
CA LYS A 167 -3.15 -7.55 -11.65
C LYS A 167 -3.55 -6.64 -10.47
N LYS A 168 -4.59 -5.81 -10.63
CA LYS A 168 -5.07 -4.82 -9.61
C LYS A 168 -5.16 -5.45 -8.21
N THR A 169 -5.79 -6.62 -8.11
CA THR A 169 -5.94 -7.39 -6.85
C THR A 169 -4.64 -7.81 -6.17
N VAL A 170 -3.55 -8.00 -6.92
CA VAL A 170 -2.22 -8.34 -6.37
C VAL A 170 -1.45 -7.08 -5.97
N LYS A 171 -1.68 -5.94 -6.64
CA LYS A 171 -1.05 -4.66 -6.28
C LYS A 171 -1.52 -4.14 -4.92
N GLU A 172 -2.79 -4.36 -4.59
CA GLU A 172 -3.37 -3.86 -3.34
C GLU A 172 -2.98 -4.70 -2.12
N THR A 173 -2.59 -5.97 -2.32
CA THR A 173 -2.25 -6.88 -1.23
C THR A 173 -0.76 -7.11 -1.06
N MET A 174 0.08 -6.78 -2.04
CA MET A 174 1.53 -6.99 -1.99
C MET A 174 2.30 -5.70 -1.73
N TYR A 175 3.15 -5.73 -0.71
CA TYR A 175 3.97 -4.59 -0.29
C TYR A 175 5.43 -4.90 -0.51
N LYS A 176 6.18 -3.87 -0.92
CA LYS A 176 7.63 -3.94 -0.97
C LYS A 176 8.17 -3.60 0.43
N VAL A 177 8.78 -4.58 1.06
CA VAL A 177 9.30 -4.52 2.43
C VAL A 177 10.82 -4.49 2.36
N TYR A 178 11.41 -3.57 3.11
CA TYR A 178 12.84 -3.38 3.26
C TYR A 178 13.19 -3.65 4.71
N ASP A 179 14.20 -4.49 4.93
CA ASP A 179 14.59 -4.90 6.28
C ASP A 179 16.09 -5.21 6.34
N GLY A 180 16.75 -4.83 7.44
CA GLY A 180 18.19 -5.08 7.63
C GLY A 180 19.11 -4.02 7.01
N ALA A 181 18.70 -2.76 7.00
CA ALA A 181 19.57 -1.66 6.53
C ALA A 181 20.84 -1.51 7.38
N THR A 182 21.99 -1.50 6.70
CA THR A 182 23.33 -1.32 7.31
C THR A 182 23.73 0.14 7.41
N GLU A 183 24.84 0.43 8.10
CA GLU A 183 25.41 1.79 8.15
C GLU A 183 25.76 2.33 6.76
N GLN A 184 26.26 1.48 5.85
CA GLN A 184 26.55 1.89 4.46
C GLN A 184 25.28 2.33 3.74
N HIS A 185 24.16 1.64 3.94
CA HIS A 185 22.87 2.04 3.38
C HIS A 185 22.43 3.40 3.92
N ARG A 186 22.53 3.62 5.23
CA ARG A 186 22.16 4.89 5.87
C ARG A 186 23.05 6.04 5.41
N ALA A 187 24.35 5.79 5.28
CA ALA A 187 25.33 6.73 4.76
C ALA A 187 25.01 7.14 3.31
N ALA A 188 24.69 6.15 2.47
CA ALA A 188 24.28 6.39 1.09
C ALA A 188 22.98 7.22 1.03
N MET A 189 21.98 6.91 1.87
CA MET A 189 20.75 7.70 1.95
C MET A 189 21.00 9.13 2.43
N LEU A 190 21.87 9.34 3.43
CA LEU A 190 22.25 10.68 3.87
C LEU A 190 22.87 11.46 2.72
N MET A 191 23.80 10.87 1.96
CA MET A 191 24.37 11.52 0.79
C MET A 191 23.31 11.90 -0.26
N VAL A 192 22.37 11.00 -0.55
CA VAL A 192 21.25 11.28 -1.47
C VAL A 192 20.44 12.49 -1.00
N LEU A 193 20.10 12.56 0.30
CA LEU A 193 19.36 13.67 0.88
C LEU A 193 20.12 14.99 0.81
N LEU A 194 21.42 14.97 1.17
CA LEU A 194 22.28 16.17 1.12
C LEU A 194 22.40 16.71 -0.32
N CYS A 195 22.32 15.84 -1.32
CA CYS A 195 22.39 16.18 -2.73
C CYS A 195 21.06 16.74 -3.30
N ARG A 196 19.95 16.67 -2.57
CA ARG A 196 18.64 17.18 -3.03
C ARG A 196 18.73 18.68 -3.31
N GLY A 197 18.15 19.10 -4.43
CA GLY A 197 18.07 20.51 -4.83
C GLY A 197 19.24 21.05 -5.66
N TRP A 198 20.34 20.31 -5.80
CA TRP A 198 21.50 20.74 -6.62
C TRP A 198 22.16 19.61 -7.44
N CYS A 199 21.73 18.37 -7.25
CA CYS A 199 22.03 17.21 -8.09
C CYS A 199 20.75 16.54 -8.60
N ASN A 200 20.84 15.87 -9.76
CA ASN A 200 19.80 14.93 -10.20
C ASN A 200 19.98 13.54 -9.52
N ALA A 201 18.94 12.71 -9.54
CA ALA A 201 18.93 11.40 -8.87
C ALA A 201 20.12 10.50 -9.26
N GLY A 202 20.47 10.43 -10.56
CA GLY A 202 21.61 9.61 -11.01
C GLY A 202 22.96 10.12 -10.51
N SER A 203 23.12 11.44 -10.36
CA SER A 203 24.34 12.06 -9.84
C SER A 203 24.46 11.83 -8.34
N SER A 204 23.36 12.03 -7.60
CA SER A 204 23.28 11.74 -6.16
C SER A 204 23.61 10.27 -5.87
N LEU A 205 23.09 9.34 -6.69
CA LEU A 205 23.35 7.92 -6.58
C LEU A 205 24.84 7.57 -6.73
N ARG A 206 25.53 8.18 -7.71
CA ARG A 206 26.97 7.97 -7.90
C ARG A 206 27.78 8.50 -6.72
N LEU A 207 27.42 9.66 -6.17
CA LEU A 207 28.07 10.21 -4.97
C LEU A 207 27.82 9.34 -3.73
N ALA A 208 26.61 8.80 -3.59
CA ALA A 208 26.22 7.92 -2.49
C ALA A 208 27.00 6.60 -2.45
N GLN A 209 27.61 6.19 -3.57
CA GLN A 209 28.46 5.01 -3.68
C GLN A 209 29.96 5.29 -3.43
N THR A 210 30.33 6.54 -3.12
CA THR A 210 31.72 6.90 -2.80
C THR A 210 32.02 6.79 -1.31
N ASP A 211 33.31 6.83 -0.96
CA ASP A 211 33.79 6.87 0.42
C ASP A 211 33.28 8.09 1.20
N LEU A 212 33.00 9.21 0.50
CA LEU A 212 32.46 10.44 1.08
C LEU A 212 31.16 10.24 1.85
N ALA A 213 30.31 9.32 1.40
CA ALA A 213 29.04 9.02 2.06
C ALA A 213 29.30 8.38 3.44
N ALA A 214 30.20 7.40 3.51
CA ALA A 214 30.58 6.77 4.76
C ALA A 214 31.28 7.76 5.69
N GLU A 215 32.18 8.60 5.17
CA GLU A 215 32.89 9.60 5.96
C GLU A 215 31.97 10.60 6.64
N ILE A 216 31.06 11.21 5.88
CA ILE A 216 30.14 12.22 6.45
C ILE A 216 29.18 11.58 7.45
N TYR A 217 28.72 10.35 7.18
CA TYR A 217 27.86 9.61 8.09
C TYR A 217 28.60 9.23 9.38
N HIS A 218 29.82 8.67 9.28
CA HIS A 218 30.64 8.35 10.45
C HIS A 218 30.98 9.58 11.28
N ALA A 219 31.36 10.69 10.65
CA ALA A 219 31.59 11.96 11.33
C ALA A 219 30.32 12.47 12.05
N ALA A 220 29.15 12.16 11.49
CA ALA A 220 27.86 12.58 12.05
C ALA A 220 27.37 11.70 13.22
N ILE A 221 27.71 10.40 13.25
CA ILE A 221 27.26 9.46 14.31
C ILE A 221 28.27 9.23 15.45
N THR A 222 29.53 9.65 15.31
CA THR A 222 30.55 9.51 16.35
C THR A 222 30.52 10.70 17.32
N GLN A 223 30.29 10.47 18.62
CA GLN A 223 30.18 11.53 19.66
C GLN A 223 31.53 12.05 20.18
N PRO A 224 31.56 13.24 20.82
CA PRO A 224 30.96 14.50 20.40
C PRO A 224 32.06 15.25 19.64
N VAL A 225 32.09 15.12 18.32
CA VAL A 225 32.79 16.13 17.52
C VAL A 225 32.08 17.44 17.87
N SER A 226 32.78 18.38 18.52
CA SER A 226 32.23 19.73 18.69
C SER A 226 31.75 20.17 17.30
N GLU A 227 30.59 20.83 17.16
CA GLU A 227 30.13 21.28 15.83
C GLU A 227 31.27 21.95 15.04
N HIS A 228 32.14 22.65 15.78
CA HIS A 228 33.41 23.22 15.35
C HIS A 228 34.44 22.25 14.72
N ASP A 229 34.64 21.04 15.24
CA ASP A 229 35.55 20.06 14.64
C ASP A 229 34.96 19.44 13.35
N LEU A 230 33.64 19.29 13.29
CA LEU A 230 32.94 18.90 12.07
C LEU A 230 33.09 20.01 11.04
N GLU A 231 32.79 21.25 11.41
CA GLU A 231 32.95 22.47 10.59
C GLU A 231 34.37 22.62 10.02
N LYS A 232 35.41 22.28 10.78
CA LYS A 232 36.80 22.28 10.29
C LYS A 232 37.06 21.25 9.19
N SER A 233 36.40 20.10 9.24
CA SER A 233 36.58 19.01 8.27
C SER A 233 35.78 19.21 6.98
N LEU A 234 34.66 19.94 7.06
CA LEU A 234 33.73 20.14 5.94
C LEU A 234 34.35 20.79 4.69
N PRO A 235 35.23 21.81 4.76
CA PRO A 235 35.84 22.40 3.57
C PRO A 235 36.68 21.40 2.76
N GLY A 236 37.42 20.52 3.45
CA GLY A 236 38.20 19.46 2.82
C GLY A 236 37.31 18.42 2.14
N TRP A 237 36.24 18.02 2.84
CA TRP A 237 35.23 17.10 2.31
C TRP A 237 34.47 17.68 1.10
N CYS A 238 34.06 18.94 1.14
CA CYS A 238 33.42 19.65 0.02
C CYS A 238 34.35 19.76 -1.19
N SER A 239 35.64 20.03 -0.96
CA SER A 239 36.64 20.08 -2.04
C SER A 239 36.78 18.73 -2.75
N ARG A 240 36.65 17.62 -2.02
CA ARG A 240 36.64 16.27 -2.60
C ARG A 240 35.36 16.00 -3.38
N ILE A 241 34.18 16.44 -2.91
CA ILE A 241 32.95 16.38 -3.70
C ILE A 241 33.12 17.08 -5.04
N CYS A 242 33.65 18.30 -5.05
CA CYS A 242 33.92 19.02 -6.29
C CYS A 242 34.88 18.27 -7.23
N ARG A 243 35.83 17.50 -6.69
CA ARG A 243 36.71 16.63 -7.48
C ARG A 243 35.95 15.45 -8.08
N TYR A 244 35.18 14.71 -7.28
CA TYR A 244 34.33 13.62 -7.77
C TYR A 244 33.35 14.09 -8.85
N LEU A 245 32.74 15.26 -8.67
CA LEU A 245 31.85 15.85 -9.67
C LEU A 245 32.57 16.10 -11.00
N LYS A 246 33.83 16.59 -10.96
CA LYS A 246 34.64 16.76 -12.18
C LYS A 246 34.98 15.41 -12.80
N ASP A 247 35.48 14.46 -12.01
CA ASP A 247 35.89 13.13 -12.47
C ASP A 247 34.70 12.35 -13.07
N PHE A 248 33.51 12.57 -12.54
CA PHE A 248 32.27 11.97 -13.03
C PHE A 248 31.65 12.69 -14.24
N GLY A 249 32.22 13.83 -14.68
CA GLY A 249 31.68 14.65 -15.76
C GLY A 249 30.41 15.43 -15.37
N LEU A 250 30.16 15.61 -14.08
CA LEU A 250 28.96 16.23 -13.49
C LEU A 250 29.15 17.73 -13.23
N THR A 251 29.71 18.46 -14.19
CA THR A 251 30.10 19.88 -14.04
C THR A 251 28.93 20.85 -13.84
N ARG A 252 27.69 20.39 -14.07
CA ARG A 252 26.45 21.15 -13.82
C ARG A 252 25.94 21.03 -12.38
N CYS A 253 26.44 20.07 -11.60
CA CYS A 253 26.09 19.92 -10.19
C CYS A 253 26.98 20.85 -9.38
N VAL A 254 26.38 21.83 -8.70
CA VAL A 254 27.12 22.83 -7.92
C VAL A 254 26.59 22.82 -6.49
N PRO A 255 27.39 22.36 -5.51
CA PRO A 255 26.99 22.42 -4.11
C PRO A 255 26.65 23.86 -3.68
N PRO A 256 25.61 24.06 -2.86
CA PRO A 256 25.30 25.36 -2.26
C PRO A 256 26.48 25.93 -1.45
N LYS A 257 26.50 27.25 -1.26
CA LYS A 257 27.58 27.91 -0.48
C LYS A 257 27.67 27.45 0.97
N ALA A 258 26.53 27.09 1.59
CA ALA A 258 26.44 26.61 2.97
C ALA A 258 26.30 25.08 3.04
N PHE A 259 27.01 24.36 2.17
CA PHE A 259 26.94 22.91 2.07
C PHE A 259 28.04 22.21 2.90
N PRO A 260 27.77 21.05 3.53
CA PRO A 260 26.46 20.41 3.67
C PRO A 260 25.50 21.21 4.56
N PRO A 261 24.18 21.17 4.28
CA PRO A 261 23.19 21.76 5.19
C PRO A 261 23.27 21.12 6.58
N VAL A 262 22.63 21.76 7.56
CA VAL A 262 22.65 21.42 8.99
C VAL A 262 22.41 19.92 9.23
N LEU A 263 23.49 19.17 9.41
CA LEU A 263 23.48 17.72 9.67
C LEU A 263 22.78 17.40 10.99
N SER A 264 22.76 18.35 11.93
CA SER A 264 22.15 18.16 13.24
C SER A 264 20.64 17.87 13.18
N THR A 265 19.93 18.32 12.13
CA THR A 265 18.50 17.99 11.92
C THR A 265 18.28 16.48 11.76
N TYR A 266 19.21 15.78 11.11
CA TYR A 266 19.11 14.34 10.91
C TYR A 266 19.69 13.54 12.07
N MET A 267 20.72 14.07 12.74
CA MET A 267 21.48 13.34 13.76
C MET A 267 20.93 13.49 15.17
N HIS A 268 20.33 14.65 15.46
CA HIS A 268 19.74 14.95 16.76
C HIS A 268 18.28 15.37 16.58
N PRO A 269 17.43 14.56 15.93
CA PRO A 269 16.05 14.92 15.73
C PRO A 269 15.33 15.00 17.08
N SER A 270 14.41 15.94 17.20
CA SER A 270 13.53 16.02 18.37
C SER A 270 12.53 14.86 18.33
N VAL A 271 12.73 13.89 19.21
CA VAL A 271 11.90 12.67 19.34
C VAL A 271 11.48 12.47 20.80
N SER A 272 10.43 11.69 21.02
CA SER A 272 9.95 11.37 22.36
C SER A 272 11.00 10.59 23.15
N THR A 273 11.30 11.05 24.37
CA THR A 273 12.26 10.40 25.28
C THR A 273 11.59 9.42 26.25
N GLN A 274 10.36 9.72 26.68
CA GLN A 274 9.60 8.88 27.62
C GLN A 274 8.62 7.94 26.90
N LEU A 275 9.14 7.05 26.04
CA LEU A 275 8.30 6.24 25.13
C LEU A 275 7.20 5.45 25.83
N VAL A 276 7.48 4.80 26.98
CA VAL A 276 6.46 3.98 27.68
C VAL A 276 5.30 4.84 28.19
N LYS A 277 5.56 6.10 28.52
CA LYS A 277 4.53 7.05 28.95
C LYS A 277 3.76 7.60 27.75
N THR A 278 4.46 7.97 26.68
CA THR A 278 3.83 8.52 25.47
C THR A 278 3.03 7.46 24.70
N TYR A 279 3.57 6.25 24.61
CA TYR A 279 3.05 5.10 23.85
C TYR A 279 2.89 3.87 24.75
N PRO A 280 1.95 3.89 25.71
CA PRO A 280 1.78 2.81 26.66
C PRO A 280 1.31 1.53 25.94
N PRO A 281 1.74 0.32 26.38
CA PRO A 281 1.33 -0.93 25.73
C PRO A 281 -0.18 -1.13 25.59
N SER A 282 -0.97 -0.57 26.52
CA SER A 282 -2.43 -0.62 26.49
C SER A 282 -3.06 0.12 25.31
N MET A 283 -2.35 1.08 24.69
CA MET A 283 -2.90 1.83 23.55
C MET A 283 -3.27 0.89 22.39
N TRP A 284 -2.44 -0.11 22.12
CA TRP A 284 -2.58 -1.06 21.01
C TRP A 284 -3.79 -1.99 21.14
N THR A 285 -4.38 -2.05 22.33
CA THR A 285 -5.46 -2.97 22.68
C THR A 285 -6.70 -2.25 23.20
N SER A 286 -6.68 -0.92 23.28
CA SER A 286 -7.78 -0.15 23.89
C SER A 286 -8.94 0.16 22.94
N LYS A 287 -8.67 0.31 21.64
CA LYS A 287 -9.67 0.75 20.64
C LYS A 287 -10.02 -0.34 19.63
N GLU A 288 -11.21 -0.21 19.06
CA GLU A 288 -11.72 -0.97 17.92
C GLU A 288 -12.56 -0.05 17.02
N PRO A 289 -12.78 -0.42 15.75
CA PRO A 289 -13.63 0.36 14.84
C PRO A 289 -15.10 0.37 15.31
N SER A 290 -15.73 1.54 15.25
CA SER A 290 -17.13 1.75 15.62
C SER A 290 -17.98 1.91 14.36
N LEU A 291 -18.89 0.95 14.10
CA LEU A 291 -19.80 1.05 12.95
C LEU A 291 -20.72 2.29 13.00
N PRO A 292 -21.31 2.67 14.15
CA PRO A 292 -22.08 3.90 14.25
C PRO A 292 -21.25 5.15 13.93
N GLU A 293 -20.04 5.27 14.48
CA GLU A 293 -19.18 6.43 14.20
C GLU A 293 -18.74 6.48 12.74
N LEU A 294 -18.41 5.32 12.15
CA LEU A 294 -18.09 5.23 10.72
C LEU A 294 -19.28 5.68 9.87
N ALA A 295 -20.50 5.27 10.21
CA ALA A 295 -21.70 5.67 9.48
C ALA A 295 -21.91 7.18 9.56
N GLY A 296 -21.83 7.77 10.75
CA GLY A 296 -21.97 9.21 10.95
C GLY A 296 -20.88 10.03 10.24
N VAL A 297 -19.63 9.57 10.25
CA VAL A 297 -18.53 10.23 9.51
C VAL A 297 -18.75 10.14 8.00
N CYS A 298 -19.22 8.99 7.47
CA CYS A 298 -19.55 8.88 6.05
C CYS A 298 -20.73 9.77 5.67
N GLU A 299 -21.73 9.89 6.55
CA GLU A 299 -22.85 10.81 6.38
C GLU A 299 -22.40 12.26 6.35
N ASP A 300 -21.47 12.66 7.21
CA ASP A 300 -21.01 14.05 7.23
C ASP A 300 -20.15 14.38 6.00
N LEU A 301 -19.27 13.46 5.59
CA LEU A 301 -18.17 13.76 4.66
C LEU A 301 -18.43 13.43 3.19
N PHE A 302 -19.34 12.50 2.86
CA PHE A 302 -19.45 11.99 1.50
C PHE A 302 -20.84 12.22 0.90
N GLU A 303 -20.87 12.46 -0.41
CA GLU A 303 -22.10 12.71 -1.16
C GLU A 303 -23.10 11.56 -1.06
N TRP A 304 -22.60 10.36 -0.78
CA TRP A 304 -23.37 9.13 -0.66
C TRP A 304 -23.82 8.77 0.76
N GLY A 305 -23.72 9.72 1.67
CA GLY A 305 -23.96 9.55 3.09
C GLY A 305 -25.40 9.26 3.55
N TRP A 306 -26.34 8.91 2.66
CA TRP A 306 -27.71 8.56 3.05
C TRP A 306 -27.87 7.07 3.38
N GLU A 307 -28.87 6.75 4.20
CA GLU A 307 -29.01 5.44 4.87
C GLU A 307 -28.86 4.23 3.95
N ASP A 308 -29.68 4.12 2.91
CA ASP A 308 -29.69 2.96 2.03
C ASP A 308 -28.34 2.75 1.33
N ARG A 309 -27.70 3.83 0.89
CA ARG A 309 -26.42 3.75 0.18
C ARG A 309 -25.26 3.44 1.13
N VAL A 310 -25.30 3.98 2.35
CA VAL A 310 -24.34 3.62 3.40
C VAL A 310 -24.44 2.13 3.73
N LEU A 311 -25.65 1.58 3.89
CA LEU A 311 -25.84 0.15 4.17
C LEU A 311 -25.33 -0.75 3.04
N VAL A 312 -25.61 -0.39 1.79
CA VAL A 312 -25.10 -1.13 0.62
C VAL A 312 -23.58 -1.08 0.55
N ARG A 313 -22.97 0.11 0.68
CA ARG A 313 -21.51 0.26 0.66
C ARG A 313 -20.84 -0.43 1.84
N PHE A 314 -21.39 -0.33 3.05
CA PHE A 314 -20.81 -0.98 4.22
C PHE A 314 -20.86 -2.50 4.07
N ARG A 315 -21.93 -3.06 3.50
CA ARG A 315 -22.02 -4.50 3.20
C ARG A 315 -20.89 -4.97 2.30
N SER A 316 -20.59 -4.25 1.22
CA SER A 316 -19.57 -4.64 0.25
C SER A 316 -18.14 -4.26 0.65
N THR A 317 -17.96 -3.32 1.57
CA THR A 317 -16.62 -2.79 1.90
C THR A 317 -16.22 -2.95 3.36
N ILE A 318 -17.08 -2.69 4.33
CA ILE A 318 -16.70 -2.70 5.76
C ILE A 318 -17.00 -4.05 6.41
N TRP A 319 -18.21 -4.57 6.21
CA TRP A 319 -18.72 -5.76 6.92
C TRP A 319 -17.98 -7.04 6.56
N GLU A 320 -17.43 -7.15 5.34
CA GLU A 320 -16.58 -8.29 4.96
C GLU A 320 -15.27 -8.36 5.75
N ASN A 321 -14.78 -7.23 6.25
CA ASN A 321 -13.47 -7.09 6.90
C ASN A 321 -13.58 -7.03 8.43
N LEU A 322 -14.72 -6.57 8.95
CA LEU A 322 -14.96 -6.42 10.39
C LEU A 322 -14.78 -7.72 11.22
N PRO A 323 -15.15 -8.93 10.73
CA PRO A 323 -14.93 -10.16 11.47
C PRO A 323 -13.48 -10.38 11.89
N VAL A 324 -12.49 -9.95 11.10
CA VAL A 324 -11.08 -10.06 11.46
C VAL A 324 -10.76 -9.32 12.76
N ARG A 325 -11.34 -8.13 12.94
CA ARG A 325 -11.17 -7.31 14.16
C ARG A 325 -11.91 -7.91 15.35
N ILE A 326 -13.14 -8.38 15.15
CA ILE A 326 -13.92 -8.96 16.24
C ILE A 326 -13.28 -10.27 16.74
N LEU A 327 -12.86 -11.14 15.83
CA LEU A 327 -12.15 -12.37 16.20
C LEU A 327 -10.81 -12.06 16.89
N ARG A 328 -10.07 -11.05 16.43
CA ARG A 328 -8.87 -10.58 17.15
C ARG A 328 -9.22 -10.15 18.59
N ARG A 329 -10.32 -9.42 18.78
CA ARG A 329 -10.77 -8.98 20.11
C ARG A 329 -11.17 -10.15 21.01
N GLN A 330 -11.86 -11.16 20.48
CA GLN A 330 -12.13 -12.42 21.18
C GLN A 330 -10.84 -13.11 21.62
N PHE A 331 -9.83 -13.19 20.74
CA PHE A 331 -8.54 -13.77 21.11
C PHE A 331 -7.77 -12.94 22.14
N LEU A 332 -7.88 -11.61 22.08
CA LEU A 332 -7.26 -10.69 23.02
C LEU A 332 -7.92 -10.72 24.41
N SER A 333 -9.23 -10.98 24.46
CA SER A 333 -10.04 -10.91 25.68
C SER A 333 -10.95 -12.13 25.81
N PRO A 334 -10.38 -13.34 25.98
CA PRO A 334 -11.15 -14.60 25.96
C PRO A 334 -12.12 -14.77 27.14
N LEU A 335 -12.03 -13.90 28.16
CA LEU A 335 -12.91 -13.92 29.33
C LEU A 335 -14.17 -13.06 29.14
N LEU A 336 -14.21 -12.21 28.11
CA LEU A 336 -15.38 -11.39 27.82
C LEU A 336 -16.39 -12.20 27.00
N SER A 337 -17.67 -12.00 27.29
CA SER A 337 -18.76 -12.51 26.45
C SER A 337 -18.78 -11.80 25.09
N ASP A 338 -19.35 -12.45 24.08
CA ASP A 338 -19.53 -11.86 22.75
C ASP A 338 -20.28 -10.52 22.82
N THR A 339 -21.29 -10.42 23.67
CA THR A 339 -22.04 -9.18 23.89
C THR A 339 -21.16 -8.05 24.45
N GLU A 340 -20.25 -8.34 25.39
CA GLU A 340 -19.29 -7.34 25.89
C GLU A 340 -18.27 -6.94 24.82
N ILE A 341 -17.83 -7.89 23.99
CA ILE A 341 -16.93 -7.63 22.87
C ILE A 341 -17.60 -6.72 21.83
N PHE A 342 -18.86 -6.97 21.50
CA PHE A 342 -19.60 -6.19 20.51
C PHE A 342 -19.77 -4.71 20.89
N ARG A 343 -19.77 -4.38 22.19
CA ARG A 343 -19.81 -2.99 22.67
C ARG A 343 -18.62 -2.15 22.18
N PHE A 344 -17.45 -2.77 21.98
CA PHE A 344 -16.29 -2.07 21.42
C PHE A 344 -16.49 -1.61 19.97
N PHE A 345 -17.43 -2.23 19.24
CA PHE A 345 -17.69 -1.96 17.83
C PHE A 345 -18.90 -1.05 17.62
N GLY A 346 -19.41 -0.44 18.70
CA GLY A 346 -20.64 0.34 18.70
C GLY A 346 -21.91 -0.50 18.73
N GLY A 347 -21.79 -1.79 19.06
CA GLY A 347 -22.93 -2.67 19.27
C GLY A 347 -23.59 -2.50 20.64
N GLY A 348 -24.84 -2.93 20.76
CA GLY A 348 -25.59 -2.92 22.02
C GLY A 348 -26.15 -4.30 22.34
N GLY A 349 -25.80 -4.83 23.52
CA GLY A 349 -26.52 -5.82 24.35
C GLY A 349 -27.00 -7.16 23.77
N GLU A 350 -27.08 -7.32 22.45
CA GLU A 350 -27.78 -8.42 21.83
C GLU A 350 -26.88 -9.66 21.76
N PRO A 351 -27.43 -10.84 22.07
CA PRO A 351 -26.74 -12.09 21.86
C PRO A 351 -26.62 -12.36 20.35
N GLY A 352 -25.45 -12.82 19.91
CA GLY A 352 -25.25 -13.15 18.51
C GLY A 352 -23.88 -13.73 18.25
N LYS A 353 -23.66 -14.21 17.02
CA LYS A 353 -22.38 -14.75 16.55
C LYS A 353 -21.97 -13.97 15.30
N VAL A 354 -20.68 -13.64 15.19
CA VAL A 354 -20.15 -12.95 14.01
C VAL A 354 -20.03 -13.88 12.81
N ILE A 355 -19.72 -15.14 13.07
CA ILE A 355 -19.56 -16.17 12.05
C ILE A 355 -20.59 -17.27 12.29
N ASP A 356 -21.43 -17.51 11.29
CA ASP A 356 -22.44 -18.57 11.34
C ASP A 356 -21.80 -19.94 11.11
N LYS A 357 -20.97 -20.06 10.06
CA LYS A 357 -20.28 -21.31 9.69
C LYS A 357 -19.10 -21.09 8.76
N ILE A 358 -18.21 -22.08 8.72
CA ILE A 358 -17.16 -22.21 7.70
C ILE A 358 -17.72 -23.05 6.54
N VAL A 359 -17.55 -22.58 5.31
CA VAL A 359 -18.09 -23.24 4.09
C VAL A 359 -17.01 -23.71 3.11
N GLY A 360 -15.75 -23.37 3.37
CA GLY A 360 -14.64 -23.74 2.50
C GLY A 360 -13.30 -23.33 3.07
N SER A 361 -12.23 -23.79 2.43
CA SER A 361 -10.86 -23.38 2.71
C SER A 361 -10.06 -23.22 1.42
N ARG A 362 -9.05 -22.36 1.44
CA ARG A 362 -8.13 -22.17 0.30
C ARG A 362 -6.73 -21.80 0.76
N THR A 363 -5.77 -21.90 -0.16
CA THR A 363 -4.45 -21.27 -0.10
C THR A 363 -4.23 -20.51 -1.39
N HIS A 364 -4.18 -19.17 -1.34
CA HIS A 364 -4.18 -18.34 -2.54
C HIS A 364 -2.85 -17.58 -2.72
N HIS A 365 -2.41 -17.34 -3.96
CA HIS A 365 -1.12 -16.70 -4.21
C HIS A 365 -1.10 -15.22 -3.77
N SER A 366 -2.25 -14.53 -3.76
CA SER A 366 -2.34 -13.13 -3.31
C SER A 366 -2.13 -12.93 -1.81
N THR A 367 -2.10 -14.03 -1.05
CA THR A 367 -1.88 -14.07 0.39
C THR A 367 -0.61 -14.87 0.74
N ASP A 368 0.34 -14.97 -0.19
CA ASP A 368 1.53 -15.83 -0.11
C ASP A 368 1.22 -17.29 0.29
N LYS A 369 0.09 -17.81 -0.21
CA LYS A 369 -0.43 -19.15 0.11
C LYS A 369 -0.76 -19.35 1.59
N THR A 370 -1.03 -18.27 2.31
CA THR A 370 -1.57 -18.34 3.67
C THR A 370 -2.91 -19.09 3.65
N PRO A 371 -3.11 -20.11 4.52
CA PRO A 371 -4.38 -20.81 4.64
C PRO A 371 -5.51 -19.88 5.11
N GLU A 372 -6.65 -19.94 4.42
CA GLU A 372 -7.84 -19.14 4.71
C GLU A 372 -9.09 -20.03 4.76
N TYR A 373 -10.02 -19.68 5.64
CA TYR A 373 -11.37 -20.21 5.67
C TYR A 373 -12.33 -19.25 4.96
N ARG A 374 -13.27 -19.80 4.20
CA ARG A 374 -14.44 -19.08 3.69
C ARG A 374 -15.52 -19.16 4.74
N VAL A 375 -15.88 -18.03 5.33
CA VAL A 375 -16.87 -17.95 6.40
C VAL A 375 -18.14 -17.27 5.91
N VAL A 376 -19.28 -17.64 6.49
CA VAL A 376 -20.54 -16.89 6.36
C VAL A 376 -20.62 -15.92 7.53
N VAL A 377 -20.69 -14.63 7.20
CA VAL A 377 -20.73 -13.53 8.16
C VAL A 377 -22.17 -13.19 8.49
N ASN A 378 -22.50 -13.13 9.78
CA ASN A 378 -23.80 -12.65 10.22
C ASN A 378 -23.82 -11.12 10.14
N THR A 379 -24.67 -10.58 9.25
CA THR A 379 -24.73 -9.14 8.98
C THR A 379 -25.88 -8.42 9.68
N ASP A 380 -26.77 -9.15 10.34
CA ASP A 380 -28.02 -8.59 10.89
C ASP A 380 -27.70 -7.54 11.97
N MET A 381 -26.74 -7.86 12.84
CA MET A 381 -26.25 -6.96 13.88
C MET A 381 -25.53 -5.74 13.28
N PHE A 382 -24.74 -5.93 12.22
CA PHE A 382 -23.98 -4.84 11.60
C PHE A 382 -24.86 -3.79 10.94
N ALA A 383 -25.96 -4.21 10.32
CA ALA A 383 -26.94 -3.27 9.75
C ALA A 383 -27.56 -2.40 10.84
N SER A 384 -27.96 -3.01 11.97
CA SER A 384 -28.49 -2.29 13.13
C SER A 384 -27.50 -1.27 13.68
N TRP A 385 -26.24 -1.67 13.91
CA TRP A 385 -25.22 -0.76 14.45
C TRP A 385 -24.88 0.37 13.47
N THR A 386 -24.88 0.09 12.17
CA THR A 386 -24.67 1.11 11.14
C THR A 386 -25.79 2.15 11.18
N LYS A 387 -27.06 1.71 11.21
CA LYS A 387 -28.23 2.61 11.29
C LYS A 387 -28.23 3.48 12.54
N ALA A 388 -27.80 2.92 13.68
CA ALA A 388 -27.75 3.65 14.95
C ALA A 388 -26.83 4.88 14.94
N GLY A 389 -25.85 4.94 14.03
CA GLY A 389 -24.95 6.07 13.88
C GLY A 389 -25.39 7.13 12.86
N LEU A 390 -26.40 6.84 12.05
CA LEU A 390 -26.92 7.77 11.05
C LEU A 390 -27.83 8.80 11.72
N LYS A 391 -27.63 10.06 11.35
CA LYS A 391 -28.38 11.22 11.80
C LYS A 391 -29.61 11.50 10.93
N GLY A 392 -29.62 11.00 9.69
CA GLY A 392 -30.71 11.22 8.74
C GLY A 392 -30.72 12.63 8.14
N THR A 393 -29.56 13.28 8.12
CA THR A 393 -29.35 14.63 7.59
C THR A 393 -29.23 14.67 6.08
N ARG A 394 -28.89 13.55 5.43
CA ARG A 394 -28.83 13.40 3.98
C ARG A 394 -29.98 12.53 3.46
N GLN A 395 -30.58 12.94 2.35
CA GLN A 395 -31.62 12.18 1.65
C GLN A 395 -31.10 11.74 0.27
N ALA A 396 -31.69 10.67 -0.27
CA ALA A 396 -31.38 10.24 -1.63
C ALA A 396 -31.74 11.36 -2.63
N PRO A 397 -30.94 11.56 -3.69
CA PRO A 397 -31.30 12.49 -4.76
C PRO A 397 -32.68 12.16 -5.33
N GLU A 398 -33.51 13.18 -5.57
CA GLU A 398 -34.80 12.99 -6.23
C GLU A 398 -34.55 12.48 -7.66
N VAL A 399 -35.05 11.29 -7.98
CA VAL A 399 -34.99 10.75 -9.34
C VAL A 399 -36.11 11.41 -10.15
N ASP A 400 -35.76 12.33 -11.05
CA ASP A 400 -36.73 12.97 -11.94
C ASP A 400 -37.36 11.92 -12.90
N VAL A 401 -38.60 11.52 -12.64
CA VAL A 401 -39.35 10.49 -13.40
C VAL A 401 -39.82 10.99 -14.78
N LYS A 402 -39.15 11.99 -15.37
CA LYS A 402 -39.50 12.50 -16.71
C LYS A 402 -38.32 12.49 -17.66
N GLY A 403 -38.18 11.35 -18.32
CA GLY A 403 -37.43 11.20 -19.55
C GLY A 403 -36.54 9.98 -19.46
N LYS A 404 -36.50 9.19 -20.53
CA LYS A 404 -35.40 8.26 -20.80
C LYS A 404 -34.11 9.07 -20.98
N GLY A 405 -33.62 9.65 -19.89
CA GLY A 405 -32.25 10.06 -19.75
C GLY A 405 -31.49 8.78 -19.51
N LYS A 406 -30.63 8.45 -20.46
CA LYS A 406 -29.52 7.54 -20.24
C LYS A 406 -28.88 8.00 -18.93
N GLU A 407 -29.09 7.28 -17.82
CA GLU A 407 -28.22 7.43 -16.67
C GLU A 407 -26.83 7.27 -17.27
N VAL A 408 -26.05 8.34 -17.22
CA VAL A 408 -24.63 8.22 -17.43
C VAL A 408 -24.18 7.42 -16.22
N GLY A 409 -24.28 6.10 -16.34
CA GLY A 409 -23.44 5.21 -15.59
C GLY A 409 -22.05 5.77 -15.76
N ASP A 410 -21.49 6.25 -14.68
CA ASP A 410 -20.09 6.62 -14.59
C ASP A 410 -19.24 5.34 -14.57
N ASP A 411 -19.53 4.47 -15.54
CA ASP A 411 -18.72 3.34 -15.97
C ASP A 411 -17.89 3.85 -17.16
N ASN A 412 -17.10 4.90 -16.93
CA ASN A 412 -15.94 5.19 -17.77
C ASN A 412 -14.71 4.58 -17.08
N ASP A 413 -14.74 3.26 -16.95
CA ASP A 413 -13.67 2.46 -16.34
C ASP A 413 -12.50 2.18 -17.32
N ASP A 414 -12.37 2.98 -18.40
CA ASP A 414 -11.42 2.69 -19.49
C ASP A 414 -10.42 3.80 -19.84
N LEU A 415 -10.41 4.96 -19.17
CA LEU A 415 -9.38 5.98 -19.46
C LEU A 415 -8.88 6.75 -18.21
N ALA A 416 -8.32 6.04 -17.24
CA ALA A 416 -7.41 6.64 -16.24
C ALA A 416 -6.11 5.85 -16.17
N ASN A 417 -5.20 6.18 -17.09
CA ASN A 417 -3.82 5.73 -17.02
C ASN A 417 -3.18 6.39 -15.77
N SER A 418 -2.81 5.56 -14.78
CA SER A 418 -1.85 5.81 -13.67
C SER A 418 -2.32 5.91 -12.19
N HIS A 419 -3.61 5.79 -11.83
CA HIS A 419 -4.02 5.91 -10.42
C HIS A 419 -4.24 4.55 -9.74
N GLN A 420 -3.50 4.29 -8.66
CA GLN A 420 -3.40 2.96 -8.01
C GLN A 420 -4.32 2.72 -6.82
N ASP A 421 -5.17 3.68 -6.48
CA ASP A 421 -6.07 3.58 -5.34
C ASP A 421 -7.49 4.12 -5.64
N ALA A 422 -7.90 4.14 -6.92
CA ALA A 422 -9.30 4.36 -7.28
C ALA A 422 -10.17 3.17 -6.80
N GLU A 423 -11.46 3.43 -6.56
CA GLU A 423 -12.40 2.48 -5.96
C GLU A 423 -12.25 1.06 -6.56
N PRO A 424 -12.17 0.02 -5.73
CA PRO A 424 -12.22 -1.33 -6.25
C PRO A 424 -13.65 -1.59 -6.74
N ALA A 425 -13.79 -1.91 -8.03
CA ALA A 425 -14.97 -2.60 -8.53
C ALA A 425 -15.21 -3.85 -7.67
N PRO A 426 -16.46 -4.23 -7.37
CA PRO A 426 -16.77 -5.40 -6.59
C PRO A 426 -16.11 -6.63 -7.23
N ASP A 427 -15.32 -7.38 -6.44
CA ASP A 427 -14.81 -8.71 -6.82
C ASP A 427 -16.01 -9.67 -6.93
N ILE A 428 -16.69 -9.67 -8.07
CA ILE A 428 -17.57 -10.75 -8.46
C ILE A 428 -16.64 -11.82 -9.04
N ASP A 429 -16.34 -12.84 -8.24
CA ASP A 429 -15.72 -14.07 -8.72
C ASP A 429 -16.53 -14.56 -9.93
N ALA A 430 -15.89 -14.56 -11.10
CA ALA A 430 -16.44 -15.03 -12.36
C ALA A 430 -16.72 -16.53 -12.28
N GLU A 431 -17.86 -16.90 -11.72
CA GLU A 431 -18.73 -18.02 -12.13
C GLU A 431 -20.16 -17.71 -11.66
N SER A 432 -20.90 -16.96 -12.48
CA SER A 432 -22.36 -16.88 -12.44
C SER A 432 -22.86 -16.37 -13.77
N ASP A 433 -23.57 -17.24 -14.49
CA ASP A 433 -24.41 -16.86 -15.62
C ASP A 433 -25.36 -15.72 -15.21
N GLY A 434 -25.51 -14.72 -16.10
CA GLY A 434 -26.57 -13.71 -16.06
C GLY A 434 -26.28 -12.47 -15.18
N GLU A 435 -26.10 -11.33 -15.85
CA GLU A 435 -26.22 -10.00 -15.26
C GLU A 435 -27.65 -9.80 -14.71
N GLU A 436 -27.78 -9.65 -13.40
CA GLU A 436 -28.93 -8.99 -12.78
C GLU A 436 -28.44 -7.74 -12.04
N ASP A 437 -28.86 -6.62 -12.60
CA ASP A 437 -28.80 -5.24 -12.17
C ASP A 437 -29.16 -5.09 -10.68
N THR A 438 -28.24 -4.56 -9.86
CA THR A 438 -28.47 -4.30 -8.42
C THR A 438 -28.65 -2.81 -8.14
N SER A 439 -29.42 -2.13 -8.99
CA SER A 439 -29.82 -0.73 -8.84
C SER A 439 -31.18 -0.54 -8.16
N SER A 440 -31.84 -1.61 -7.71
CA SER A 440 -33.05 -1.50 -6.88
C SER A 440 -32.94 -2.40 -5.67
N VAL A 441 -33.59 -2.02 -4.57
CA VAL A 441 -33.89 -2.94 -3.47
C VAL A 441 -35.18 -3.67 -3.84
N PRO A 442 -35.17 -4.95 -4.24
CA PRO A 442 -36.29 -5.81 -3.97
C PRO A 442 -36.10 -6.36 -2.56
N SER A 443 -37.14 -6.22 -1.75
CA SER A 443 -37.39 -6.95 -0.51
C SER A 443 -37.37 -8.47 -0.76
N GLY A 444 -36.18 -9.03 -0.94
CA GLY A 444 -35.89 -10.44 -1.17
C GLY A 444 -34.64 -10.82 -0.38
N LYS A 445 -34.62 -12.05 0.16
CA LYS A 445 -33.55 -12.56 1.06
C LYS A 445 -32.16 -12.27 0.47
N GLN A 446 -31.45 -11.29 1.04
CA GLN A 446 -30.10 -10.94 0.60
C GLN A 446 -29.20 -12.19 0.64
N LYS A 447 -28.38 -12.38 -0.40
CA LYS A 447 -27.40 -13.48 -0.44
C LYS A 447 -26.49 -13.39 0.80
N PRO A 448 -26.21 -14.50 1.51
CA PRO A 448 -25.34 -14.48 2.69
C PRO A 448 -23.97 -13.88 2.37
N LEU A 449 -23.50 -12.95 3.20
CA LEU A 449 -22.17 -12.34 3.03
C LEU A 449 -21.10 -13.38 3.34
N ARG A 450 -20.13 -13.55 2.44
CA ARG A 450 -19.03 -14.51 2.63
C ARG A 450 -17.68 -13.80 2.56
N ALA A 451 -16.81 -14.10 3.52
CA ALA A 451 -15.48 -13.51 3.61
C ALA A 451 -14.40 -14.60 3.68
N TRP A 452 -13.22 -14.32 3.11
CA TRP A 452 -12.03 -15.14 3.33
C TRP A 452 -11.28 -14.58 4.54
N ILE A 453 -11.08 -15.41 5.56
CA ILE A 453 -10.39 -15.04 6.81
C ILE A 453 -9.23 -16.00 7.01
N PRO A 454 -8.02 -15.52 7.38
CA PRO A 454 -6.91 -16.40 7.71
C PRO A 454 -7.28 -17.44 8.77
N GLU A 455 -6.97 -18.70 8.48
CA GLU A 455 -7.32 -19.86 9.29
C GLU A 455 -6.89 -19.69 10.75
N ILE A 456 -5.67 -19.16 10.97
CA ILE A 456 -5.12 -18.92 12.31
C ILE A 456 -5.97 -17.96 13.15
N ILE A 457 -6.64 -16.97 12.55
CA ILE A 457 -7.48 -16.02 13.28
C ILE A 457 -8.72 -16.73 13.81
N VAL A 458 -9.38 -17.52 12.95
CA VAL A 458 -10.56 -18.30 13.33
C VAL A 458 -10.20 -19.35 14.37
N GLN A 459 -9.10 -20.09 14.18
CA GLN A 459 -8.66 -21.11 15.12
C GLN A 459 -8.33 -20.57 16.51
N LYS A 460 -7.79 -19.35 16.61
CA LYS A 460 -7.45 -18.74 17.90
C LYS A 460 -8.67 -18.14 18.61
N ALA A 461 -9.61 -17.58 17.85
CA ALA A 461 -10.78 -16.90 18.39
C ALA A 461 -11.97 -17.85 18.66
N ASN A 462 -12.18 -18.84 17.79
CA ASN A 462 -13.29 -19.77 17.87
C ASN A 462 -12.82 -21.20 17.53
N VAL A 463 -12.21 -21.83 18.53
CA VAL A 463 -11.61 -23.17 18.42
C VAL A 463 -12.65 -24.24 18.06
N GLU A 464 -13.86 -24.13 18.60
CA GLU A 464 -14.94 -25.10 18.39
C GLU A 464 -15.41 -25.08 16.94
N LEU A 465 -15.71 -23.90 16.39
CA LEU A 465 -16.12 -23.75 15.00
C LEU A 465 -15.09 -24.31 14.01
N ALA A 466 -13.80 -24.07 14.27
CA ALA A 466 -12.73 -24.61 13.44
C ALA A 466 -12.65 -26.14 13.51
N LYS A 467 -12.76 -26.71 14.72
CA LYS A 467 -12.75 -28.17 14.93
C LYS A 467 -13.94 -28.87 14.27
N ASP A 468 -15.13 -28.29 14.40
CA ASP A 468 -16.36 -28.82 13.82
C ASP A 468 -16.25 -28.88 12.28
N TYR A 469 -15.71 -27.81 11.68
CA TYR A 469 -15.46 -27.78 10.23
C TYR A 469 -14.44 -28.84 9.78
N VAL A 470 -13.32 -28.97 10.50
CA VAL A 470 -12.31 -30.00 10.18
C VAL A 470 -12.90 -31.40 10.26
N LYS A 471 -13.68 -31.68 11.31
CA LYS A 471 -14.39 -32.95 11.48
C LYS A 471 -15.39 -33.20 10.34
N GLU A 472 -16.19 -32.20 9.98
CA GLU A 472 -17.13 -32.31 8.84
C GLU A 472 -16.39 -32.60 7.52
N CYS A 473 -15.24 -31.98 7.29
CA CYS A 473 -14.39 -32.26 6.13
C CYS A 473 -13.85 -33.69 6.13
N GLU A 474 -13.39 -34.20 7.28
CA GLU A 474 -12.92 -35.58 7.44
C GLU A 474 -14.03 -36.60 7.20
N GLU A 475 -15.22 -36.35 7.76
CA GLU A 475 -16.40 -37.19 7.54
C GLU A 475 -16.82 -37.21 6.06
N LYS A 476 -16.81 -36.07 5.38
CA LYS A 476 -17.09 -35.99 3.93
C LYS A 476 -16.06 -36.77 3.11
N LYS A 477 -14.77 -36.68 3.46
CA LYS A 477 -13.70 -37.47 2.81
C LYS A 477 -13.88 -38.96 3.07
N ALA A 478 -14.29 -39.36 4.27
CA ALA A 478 -14.56 -40.76 4.63
C ALA A 478 -15.78 -41.34 3.90
N ARG A 479 -16.81 -40.52 3.65
CA ARG A 479 -18.02 -40.89 2.90
C ARG A 479 -17.80 -40.97 1.39
N THR A 480 -16.73 -40.38 0.85
CA THR A 480 -16.45 -40.42 -0.58
C THR A 480 -15.79 -41.77 -0.94
N PRO A 481 -16.40 -42.65 -1.75
CA PRO A 481 -15.82 -43.96 -2.04
C PRO A 481 -14.48 -43.81 -2.76
N LYS A 482 -13.42 -44.41 -2.21
CA LYS A 482 -12.13 -44.56 -2.91
C LYS A 482 -12.42 -45.26 -4.25
N ARG A 483 -12.29 -44.56 -5.38
CA ARG A 483 -12.23 -45.22 -6.71
C ARG A 483 -11.09 -46.22 -6.65
N LYS A 484 -11.40 -47.51 -6.47
CA LYS A 484 -10.45 -48.61 -6.65
C LYS A 484 -9.90 -48.46 -8.06
N ARG A 485 -8.63 -48.12 -8.20
CA ARG A 485 -7.87 -48.41 -9.42
C ARG A 485 -7.96 -49.93 -9.60
N ARG A 486 -8.76 -50.38 -10.56
CA ARG A 486 -8.71 -51.76 -11.03
C ARG A 486 -7.34 -51.97 -11.66
N GLN A 487 -6.51 -52.79 -11.03
CA GLN A 487 -5.39 -53.48 -11.66
C GLN A 487 -5.97 -54.63 -12.49
N GLY A 488 -5.43 -54.81 -13.71
CA GLY A 488 -5.58 -56.02 -14.51
C GLY A 488 -6.80 -56.04 -15.44
N ASP A 489 -6.58 -55.68 -16.70
CA ASP A 489 -6.76 -56.60 -17.84
C ASP A 489 -6.02 -55.99 -19.05
N GLU A 490 -4.90 -56.63 -19.44
CA GLU A 490 -4.32 -56.60 -20.80
C GLU A 490 -5.30 -57.33 -21.74
N ALA A 491 -5.53 -57.05 -23.04
CA ALA A 491 -4.73 -56.53 -24.15
C ALA A 491 -5.72 -56.18 -25.33
N PRO A 492 -5.32 -55.86 -26.59
CA PRO A 492 -4.00 -55.69 -27.15
C PRO A 492 -3.78 -54.38 -27.96
N ALA A 493 -2.50 -54.19 -28.31
CA ALA A 493 -1.95 -53.05 -29.02
C ALA A 493 -2.50 -52.84 -30.44
N SER A 494 -2.82 -51.59 -30.79
CA SER A 494 -2.74 -51.12 -32.17
C SER A 494 -1.92 -49.83 -32.25
N LYS A 495 -0.81 -49.91 -32.99
CA LYS A 495 0.02 -48.78 -33.38
C LYS A 495 -0.77 -47.88 -34.33
N LYS A 496 -0.79 -46.56 -34.08
CA LYS A 496 -0.79 -45.54 -35.15
C LYS A 496 -0.36 -44.17 -34.61
N THR A 497 0.93 -43.91 -34.83
CA THR A 497 1.54 -42.70 -35.38
C THR A 497 0.76 -41.38 -35.25
N LYS A 498 1.36 -40.43 -34.51
CA LYS A 498 1.02 -39.00 -34.53
C LYS A 498 1.30 -38.38 -35.90
N ARG A 499 0.33 -37.63 -36.43
CA ARG A 499 0.57 -36.53 -37.38
C ARG A 499 -0.51 -35.45 -37.18
N PRO A 500 -0.17 -34.14 -37.25
CA PRO A 500 -1.09 -33.04 -36.98
C PRO A 500 -1.77 -32.53 -38.26
N THR A 501 -3.01 -32.04 -38.15
CA THR A 501 -3.73 -31.27 -39.19
C THR A 501 -4.75 -30.35 -38.50
N THR A 502 -4.52 -29.05 -38.38
CA THR A 502 -4.93 -27.96 -39.30
C THR A 502 -6.38 -28.04 -39.79
N SER A 503 -7.13 -26.97 -39.52
CA SER A 503 -8.41 -26.64 -40.17
C SER A 503 -8.20 -25.45 -41.14
N PRO A 504 -9.04 -25.31 -42.17
CA PRO A 504 -8.64 -24.77 -43.48
C PRO A 504 -8.93 -23.28 -43.68
N GLY A 505 -8.05 -22.61 -44.43
CA GLY A 505 -8.27 -21.27 -44.98
C GLY A 505 -9.09 -21.29 -46.28
N LYS A 506 -9.90 -20.24 -46.48
CA LYS A 506 -10.43 -19.83 -47.79
C LYS A 506 -9.40 -18.94 -48.50
N GLN A 507 -9.29 -19.15 -49.81
CA GLN A 507 -8.25 -18.65 -50.72
C GLN A 507 -8.34 -17.17 -51.11
N ALA A 508 -7.19 -16.72 -51.61
CA ALA A 508 -6.77 -15.44 -52.16
C ALA A 508 -7.46 -14.97 -53.46
N LYS A 509 -7.21 -13.69 -53.80
CA LYS A 509 -6.76 -13.27 -55.14
C LYS A 509 -5.65 -12.20 -55.05
N ALA A 510 -4.79 -12.19 -56.05
CA ALA A 510 -3.40 -11.75 -56.05
C ALA A 510 -3.10 -10.61 -57.04
N ALA A 511 -1.95 -9.94 -56.88
CA ALA A 511 -1.01 -9.48 -57.93
C ALA A 511 0.21 -8.80 -57.25
N SER A 512 1.40 -9.41 -57.22
CA SER A 512 2.48 -9.35 -58.21
C SER A 512 3.23 -8.00 -58.30
N LYS A 513 4.48 -7.95 -57.79
CA LYS A 513 5.69 -7.91 -58.63
C LYS A 513 6.98 -8.13 -57.83
N LYS A 514 7.87 -8.92 -58.45
CA LYS A 514 9.18 -9.41 -57.99
C LYS A 514 10.34 -8.46 -58.35
N LYS A 515 11.44 -8.69 -57.62
CA LYS A 515 12.90 -8.75 -57.99
C LYS A 515 13.68 -7.75 -57.13
N GLY A 516 14.74 -8.10 -56.39
CA GLY A 516 15.69 -9.22 -56.46
C GLY A 516 17.11 -8.61 -56.30
N PRO A 517 17.97 -9.07 -55.36
CA PRO A 517 19.23 -8.40 -54.96
C PRO A 517 20.49 -9.04 -55.60
N PRO A 518 21.72 -8.84 -55.06
CA PRO A 518 22.69 -7.73 -55.22
C PRO A 518 23.93 -8.22 -56.04
N PRO A 519 25.10 -7.53 -56.04
CA PRO A 519 26.15 -7.94 -55.08
C PRO A 519 27.19 -6.87 -54.67
N SER A 520 27.99 -7.25 -53.67
CA SER A 520 29.19 -6.64 -53.09
C SER A 520 30.46 -6.70 -53.94
N GLY A 521 31.42 -5.78 -53.72
CA GLY A 521 32.85 -6.10 -53.80
C GLY A 521 33.84 -4.98 -54.21
N ALA A 522 34.78 -4.70 -53.30
CA ALA A 522 36.17 -4.22 -53.48
C ALA A 522 36.46 -2.76 -53.94
N GLY A 523 37.31 -2.07 -53.15
CA GLY A 523 38.00 -0.80 -53.51
C GLY A 523 39.30 -1.06 -54.33
N PRO A 524 40.36 -0.22 -54.29
CA PRO A 524 40.55 1.13 -53.72
C PRO A 524 41.24 2.14 -54.69
N SER A 525 41.66 3.30 -54.14
CA SER A 525 42.81 4.18 -54.53
C SER A 525 42.55 5.52 -55.25
N ASN A 526 43.13 6.58 -54.62
CA ASN A 526 43.88 7.74 -55.16
C ASN A 526 43.19 8.68 -56.17
N SER A 527 43.46 9.98 -56.28
CA SER A 527 44.21 11.04 -55.58
C SER A 527 44.00 12.32 -56.42
N HIS A 528 44.43 13.49 -55.91
CA HIS A 528 44.47 14.83 -56.54
C HIS A 528 43.21 15.71 -56.38
N SER A 529 43.18 16.80 -55.61
CA SER A 529 44.03 18.01 -55.43
C SER A 529 43.68 19.16 -56.38
N SER A 530 43.15 20.25 -55.82
CA SER A 530 43.32 21.70 -56.13
C SER A 530 42.06 22.42 -55.62
N ALA A 531 42.12 23.19 -54.53
CA ALA A 531 42.64 24.56 -54.43
C ALA A 531 41.90 25.52 -55.38
N ASP A 532 41.02 26.36 -54.81
CA ASP A 532 41.20 27.83 -54.87
C ASP A 532 40.07 28.55 -54.12
N ALA A 533 40.46 29.27 -53.07
CA ALA A 533 39.89 30.53 -52.63
C ALA A 533 40.87 31.62 -53.12
N PRO A 534 40.55 32.94 -53.23
CA PRO A 534 39.88 33.69 -52.16
C PRO A 534 39.08 34.96 -52.59
N SER A 535 38.73 35.74 -51.55
CA SER A 535 38.51 37.19 -51.50
C SER A 535 37.07 37.67 -51.72
N MET A 536 36.36 38.08 -50.65
CA MET A 536 36.44 39.37 -49.91
C MET A 536 35.68 40.51 -50.61
N GLY A 537 34.81 41.17 -49.85
CA GLY A 537 34.46 42.57 -50.07
C GLY A 537 32.97 42.89 -50.10
N SER A 538 32.33 43.02 -48.93
CA SER A 538 31.77 44.27 -48.39
C SER A 538 31.02 44.01 -47.09
#